data_AF-A0A8T0FC61-F1
#
_entry.id   AF-A0A8T0FC61-F1
#
_cell.length_a   1.000
_cell.length_b   1.000
_cell.length_c   1.000
_cell.angle_alpha   90.00
_cell.angle_beta   90.00
_cell.angle_gamma   90.00
#
_symmetry.space_group_name_H-M   'P 1'
#
loop_
_entity.id
_entity.type
_entity.pdbx_description
1 polymer ?
#
loop_
_entity_poly.entity_id
_entity_poly.type
_entity_poly.pdbx_seq_one_letter_code
_entity_poly.pdbx_strand_id
1 'polypeptide(L)'
;MASQKARLEQTSMAEQKKDADLELESQTQNSTKNGPVNEEIDQKAAGDVEENHKNMNDEQSHSEGISIQPGDQHKKGKKKKGKNKVKEISPEVIESPELSTADLKGLSATKLNEIKKAMEVFNLGVMHQGPAKTHEEAARKHFEFWDTQPVPKIGDEISPNANEPIEPDKPVDEIRKEPLSLPQGFQWDTLDIDDPMILNELYTLLNENYVEDDDNMFRFDYSPGFLKWALQPPGWKRQWHCGVRVVKSKKLVGFISAVPAHVRIYGLKRKIVEINFLCVHKKLRSKRVAPVLIREITRRVNREGIFQAVYTAGVVLPKPIGTCRYWHRSLNPRKLIEVKFSHLSRNMTMQRTLKLYKLPENTKTHGFRPMKEKDIKQALKLISEYLLKFDLAPSFDEEEFRYWFLPRPDIINSFVVEVNGTITDFVSFYTLPSTVMHHPVHKGLKAAYAFYNVSKGTPLNDLMQDALIEAKNMGYDVFNALDLMDNKSFLEPLKFGIGDGNLQYYLYNWRCQPMQPNQIGLVLQ
;
A
#
# COMPACT_ATOMS: atom_id res chain seq x y z
N MET A 1 -28.70 -5.46 -62.14
CA MET A 1 -27.55 -4.94 -61.37
C MET A 1 -27.30 -5.65 -60.01
N ALA A 2 -28.15 -6.55 -59.53
CA ALA A 2 -27.87 -7.34 -58.31
C ALA A 2 -27.11 -8.67 -58.56
N SER A 3 -26.96 -9.13 -59.81
CA SER A 3 -26.32 -10.41 -60.15
C SER A 3 -24.83 -10.31 -60.53
N GLN A 4 -24.31 -9.11 -60.86
CA GLN A 4 -22.87 -8.89 -61.08
C GLN A 4 -22.09 -8.63 -59.79
N LYS A 5 -22.74 -8.14 -58.73
CA LYS A 5 -22.09 -7.86 -57.44
C LYS A 5 -21.79 -9.14 -56.64
N ALA A 6 -22.67 -10.14 -56.71
CA ALA A 6 -22.48 -11.45 -56.08
C ALA A 6 -21.35 -12.29 -56.71
N ARG A 7 -20.99 -12.01 -57.98
CA ARG A 7 -19.95 -12.77 -58.70
C ARG A 7 -18.53 -12.24 -58.43
N LEU A 8 -18.39 -10.97 -58.05
CA LEU A 8 -17.12 -10.34 -57.63
C LEU A 8 -16.77 -10.65 -56.17
N GLU A 9 -17.78 -10.80 -55.30
CA GLU A 9 -17.56 -11.14 -53.87
C GLU A 9 -17.13 -12.61 -53.67
N GLN A 10 -17.53 -13.53 -54.56
CA GLN A 10 -17.08 -14.93 -54.50
C GLN A 10 -15.66 -15.15 -55.05
N THR A 11 -15.15 -14.29 -55.93
CA THR A 11 -13.78 -14.42 -56.47
C THR A 11 -12.74 -13.85 -55.48
N SER A 12 -13.07 -12.76 -54.78
CA SER A 12 -12.20 -12.16 -53.75
C SER A 12 -12.02 -13.06 -52.52
N MET A 13 -13.06 -13.81 -52.12
CA MET A 13 -12.96 -14.78 -51.01
C MET A 13 -12.16 -16.05 -51.36
N ALA A 14 -11.98 -16.36 -52.64
CA ALA A 14 -11.20 -17.52 -53.09
C ALA A 14 -9.69 -17.21 -53.22
N GLU A 15 -9.32 -15.94 -53.47
CA GLU A 15 -7.92 -15.49 -53.51
C GLU A 15 -7.36 -15.28 -52.09
N GLN A 16 -8.14 -14.74 -51.14
CA GLN A 16 -7.71 -14.59 -49.74
C GLN A 16 -7.53 -15.92 -48.99
N LYS A 17 -8.18 -17.00 -49.44
CA LYS A 17 -7.99 -18.35 -48.88
C LYS A 17 -6.74 -19.06 -49.40
N LYS A 18 -6.23 -18.67 -50.58
CA LYS A 18 -5.01 -19.25 -51.16
C LYS A 18 -3.72 -18.68 -50.57
N ASP A 19 -3.74 -17.42 -50.15
CA ASP A 19 -2.57 -16.79 -49.51
C ASP A 19 -2.41 -17.21 -48.04
N ALA A 20 -3.51 -17.55 -47.35
CA ALA A 20 -3.48 -18.04 -45.97
C ALA A 20 -2.97 -19.49 -45.82
N ASP A 21 -3.15 -20.33 -46.86
CA ASP A 21 -2.66 -21.71 -46.87
C ASP A 21 -1.18 -21.82 -47.31
N LEU A 22 -0.60 -20.77 -47.91
CA LEU A 22 0.82 -20.74 -48.33
C LEU A 22 1.78 -20.24 -47.24
N GLU A 23 1.32 -19.49 -46.24
CA GLU A 23 2.17 -19.08 -45.11
C GLU A 23 2.26 -20.16 -44.00
N LEU A 24 1.29 -21.07 -43.92
CA LEU A 24 1.26 -22.13 -42.90
C LEU A 24 2.18 -23.33 -43.22
N GLU A 25 2.62 -23.48 -44.47
CA GLU A 25 3.55 -24.56 -44.91
C GLU A 25 5.04 -24.19 -44.79
N SER A 26 5.38 -22.99 -44.32
CA SER A 26 6.79 -22.52 -44.25
C SER A 26 7.46 -22.58 -42.85
N GLN A 27 6.74 -23.00 -41.80
CA GLN A 27 7.30 -23.04 -40.43
C GLN A 27 7.31 -24.43 -39.76
N THR A 28 7.03 -25.50 -40.51
CA THR A 28 7.20 -26.89 -40.05
C THR A 28 8.27 -27.61 -40.83
N GLN A 29 9.52 -27.15 -40.75
CA GLN A 29 10.71 -27.94 -41.08
C GLN A 29 11.95 -27.32 -40.41
N ASN A 30 12.73 -28.16 -39.71
CA ASN A 30 13.89 -27.88 -38.84
C ASN A 30 13.50 -27.53 -37.38
N SER A 31 13.69 -28.35 -36.35
CA SER A 31 14.79 -29.29 -36.10
C SER A 31 14.41 -30.36 -35.07
N THR A 32 14.52 -31.63 -35.45
CA THR A 32 14.70 -32.77 -34.53
C THR A 32 15.82 -33.64 -35.08
N LYS A 33 16.85 -33.88 -34.26
CA LYS A 33 17.56 -35.16 -34.07
C LYS A 33 18.80 -34.95 -33.20
N ASN A 34 18.76 -35.47 -31.98
CA ASN A 34 19.61 -36.59 -31.58
C ASN A 34 19.00 -37.23 -30.31
N GLY A 35 18.75 -38.54 -30.39
CA GLY A 35 18.18 -39.36 -29.32
C GLY A 35 19.27 -40.05 -28.48
N PRO A 36 19.01 -41.26 -27.95
CA PRO A 36 18.70 -41.45 -26.53
C PRO A 36 19.58 -42.50 -25.83
N VAL A 37 19.67 -42.48 -24.50
CA VAL A 37 20.00 -43.67 -23.67
C VAL A 37 19.32 -43.57 -22.29
N ASN A 38 19.01 -44.75 -21.74
CA ASN A 38 17.97 -45.15 -20.79
C ASN A 38 18.14 -44.86 -19.29
N GLU A 39 16.97 -44.98 -18.64
CA GLU A 39 16.59 -45.32 -17.26
C GLU A 39 17.60 -46.07 -16.37
N GLU A 40 17.69 -45.70 -15.08
CA GLU A 40 17.12 -46.45 -13.93
C GLU A 40 17.44 -45.77 -12.57
N ILE A 41 16.39 -45.66 -11.73
CA ILE A 41 16.27 -46.02 -10.29
C ILE A 41 17.49 -45.76 -9.36
N ASP A 42 17.34 -44.98 -8.27
CA ASP A 42 17.14 -45.52 -6.91
C ASP A 42 16.94 -44.46 -5.81
N GLN A 43 16.21 -44.86 -4.76
CA GLN A 43 16.00 -44.15 -3.49
C GLN A 43 16.99 -44.65 -2.41
N LYS A 44 17.19 -43.80 -1.39
CA LYS A 44 17.53 -44.06 0.04
C LYS A 44 18.98 -43.89 0.54
N ALA A 45 18.97 -43.45 1.81
CA ALA A 45 19.98 -43.47 2.89
C ALA A 45 20.77 -42.15 3.04
N ALA A 46 20.56 -41.33 4.08
CA ALA A 46 20.73 -41.52 5.54
C ALA A 46 22.18 -41.81 5.94
N GLY A 47 22.75 -40.95 6.79
CA GLY A 47 24.03 -41.19 7.45
C GLY A 47 24.73 -39.94 7.96
N ASP A 48 24.66 -39.75 9.28
CA ASP A 48 25.39 -38.81 10.12
C ASP A 48 26.91 -38.79 9.89
N VAL A 49 27.56 -37.64 10.10
CA VAL A 49 28.89 -37.55 10.74
C VAL A 49 29.01 -36.22 11.51
N GLU A 50 28.94 -36.29 12.84
CA GLU A 50 29.70 -35.40 13.74
C GLU A 50 31.14 -35.93 13.83
N GLU A 51 32.15 -35.05 13.76
CA GLU A 51 33.18 -34.89 14.80
C GLU A 51 34.30 -33.91 14.40
N ASN A 52 34.45 -32.88 15.23
CA ASN A 52 35.69 -32.36 15.82
C ASN A 52 37.03 -32.53 15.08
N HIS A 53 37.74 -31.41 14.86
CA HIS A 53 39.08 -31.26 15.45
C HIS A 53 39.56 -29.79 15.58
N LYS A 54 39.90 -29.49 16.84
CA LYS A 54 40.70 -28.44 17.50
C LYS A 54 41.75 -27.62 16.70
N ASN A 55 41.72 -26.31 16.99
CA ASN A 55 42.74 -25.37 17.54
C ASN A 55 44.23 -25.47 17.19
N MET A 56 44.82 -24.28 16.93
CA MET A 56 46.05 -23.63 17.48
C MET A 56 46.25 -22.33 16.66
N ASN A 57 46.72 -21.14 17.09
CA ASN A 57 47.33 -20.55 18.30
C ASN A 57 47.28 -19.01 18.09
N ASP A 58 46.86 -18.20 19.08
CA ASP A 58 47.63 -17.48 20.12
C ASP A 58 48.37 -16.20 19.67
N GLU A 59 48.01 -15.08 20.31
CA GLU A 59 48.90 -14.15 21.07
C GLU A 59 47.99 -13.23 21.93
N GLN A 60 47.90 -13.48 23.25
CA GLN A 60 48.53 -12.74 24.36
C GLN A 60 48.21 -11.23 24.41
N SER A 61 47.80 -10.63 25.54
CA SER A 61 48.30 -10.81 26.89
C SER A 61 47.36 -10.26 27.99
N HIS A 62 47.22 -11.04 29.08
CA HIS A 62 47.28 -10.68 30.51
C HIS A 62 46.37 -9.59 31.11
N SER A 63 45.85 -9.65 32.34
CA SER A 63 45.66 -10.61 33.47
C SER A 63 45.16 -9.68 34.62
N GLU A 64 44.50 -10.02 35.72
CA GLU A 64 44.47 -11.14 36.68
C GLU A 64 43.05 -11.10 37.31
N GLY A 65 42.36 -12.19 37.64
CA GLY A 65 42.68 -13.13 38.72
C GLY A 65 42.30 -12.51 40.08
N ILE A 66 41.49 -13.09 40.98
CA ILE A 66 41.39 -14.49 41.38
C ILE A 66 40.06 -14.75 42.12
N SER A 67 39.54 -15.94 41.84
CA SER A 67 38.51 -16.78 42.50
C SER A 67 38.56 -16.85 44.05
N ILE A 68 37.52 -17.33 44.73
CA ILE A 68 37.40 -18.74 45.16
C ILE A 68 35.96 -19.00 45.69
N GLN A 69 35.36 -20.11 45.23
CA GLN A 69 34.12 -20.77 45.72
C GLN A 69 34.44 -21.58 47.03
N PRO A 70 33.69 -22.57 47.57
CA PRO A 70 32.39 -23.18 47.20
C PRO A 70 31.46 -23.52 48.38
N GLY A 71 30.33 -24.19 48.07
CA GLY A 71 29.86 -25.31 48.92
C GLY A 71 28.47 -25.24 49.53
N ASP A 72 27.52 -25.86 48.82
CA ASP A 72 26.61 -26.92 49.28
C ASP A 72 25.60 -26.81 50.45
N GLN A 73 24.35 -27.18 50.07
CA GLN A 73 23.39 -28.10 50.71
C GLN A 73 22.54 -27.75 51.95
N HIS A 74 21.23 -27.90 51.71
CA HIS A 74 20.23 -28.66 52.48
C HIS A 74 19.25 -28.00 53.50
N LYS A 75 17.96 -28.05 53.09
CA LYS A 75 16.76 -28.61 53.75
C LYS A 75 16.17 -27.99 55.04
N LYS A 76 14.91 -27.56 54.84
CA LYS A 76 13.66 -27.82 55.63
C LYS A 76 13.56 -27.33 57.08
N GLY A 77 12.54 -26.49 57.33
CA GLY A 77 11.92 -26.37 58.67
C GLY A 77 10.85 -25.27 58.78
N LYS A 78 9.57 -25.65 58.90
CA LYS A 78 8.37 -24.81 59.07
C LYS A 78 8.25 -24.24 60.51
N LYS A 79 7.86 -22.96 60.68
CA LYS A 79 6.56 -22.45 61.24
C LYS A 79 6.66 -21.08 61.98
N LYS A 80 5.66 -20.24 61.64
CA LYS A 80 4.89 -19.26 62.46
C LYS A 80 5.39 -17.81 62.66
N LYS A 81 4.69 -16.93 61.91
CA LYS A 81 4.00 -15.68 62.29
C LYS A 81 4.71 -14.64 63.17
N GLY A 82 4.97 -13.48 62.58
CA GLY A 82 5.05 -12.17 63.23
C GLY A 82 4.82 -11.04 62.22
N LYS A 83 3.85 -10.17 62.49
CA LYS A 83 3.55 -8.95 61.71
C LYS A 83 4.65 -7.90 61.93
N ASN A 84 5.16 -7.26 60.86
CA ASN A 84 5.07 -5.82 60.61
C ASN A 84 6.11 -5.31 59.58
N LYS A 85 5.60 -4.44 58.70
CA LYS A 85 6.26 -3.29 58.02
C LYS A 85 7.49 -3.58 57.14
N VAL A 86 7.24 -3.63 55.83
CA VAL A 86 8.24 -3.29 54.82
C VAL A 86 7.84 -1.93 54.22
N LYS A 87 8.80 -1.00 54.24
CA LYS A 87 8.78 0.26 53.51
C LYS A 87 8.90 -0.05 52.02
N GLU A 88 7.92 0.36 51.23
CA GLU A 88 8.05 0.46 49.78
C GLU A 88 8.88 1.72 49.44
N ILE A 89 9.88 1.54 48.60
CA ILE A 89 10.57 2.60 47.86
C ILE A 89 9.91 2.60 46.48
N SER A 90 9.12 3.64 46.22
CA SER A 90 8.47 3.92 44.94
C SER A 90 9.47 4.52 43.93
N PRO A 91 9.43 4.14 42.65
CA PRO A 91 10.18 4.79 41.58
C PRO A 91 9.57 6.15 41.21
N GLU A 92 10.42 7.15 41.04
CA GLU A 92 10.10 8.53 40.69
C GLU A 92 9.37 8.64 39.34
N VAL A 93 8.26 9.38 39.35
CA VAL A 93 7.55 9.90 38.18
C VAL A 93 8.02 11.33 37.98
N ILE A 94 8.58 11.64 36.81
CA ILE A 94 8.85 13.02 36.38
C ILE A 94 7.52 13.58 35.86
N GLU A 95 6.85 14.37 36.71
CA GLU A 95 5.67 15.16 36.33
C GLU A 95 6.09 16.43 35.58
N SER A 96 5.39 16.71 34.48
CA SER A 96 5.36 18.02 33.81
C SER A 96 4.83 19.08 34.79
N PRO A 97 5.35 20.32 34.81
CA PRO A 97 4.86 21.32 35.75
C PRO A 97 3.47 21.81 35.35
N GLU A 98 2.44 21.38 36.07
CA GLU A 98 1.15 22.07 36.08
C GLU A 98 1.33 23.44 36.75
N LEU A 99 1.01 24.51 36.02
CA LEU A 99 0.92 25.85 36.59
C LEU A 99 -0.28 25.86 37.56
N SER A 100 -0.01 25.95 38.86
CA SER A 100 -1.06 26.07 39.86
C SER A 100 -1.84 27.38 39.68
N THR A 101 -3.16 27.35 39.91
CA THR A 101 -4.08 28.50 39.83
C THR A 101 -3.85 29.56 40.91
N ALA A 102 -2.71 29.55 41.62
CA ALA A 102 -2.37 30.47 42.69
C ALA A 102 -1.61 31.73 42.21
N ASP A 103 -1.01 31.72 41.01
CA ASP A 103 -0.13 32.82 40.55
C ASP A 103 -0.82 33.90 39.68
N LEU A 104 -2.14 33.89 39.55
CA LEU A 104 -2.89 34.85 38.72
C LEU A 104 -3.71 35.90 39.48
N LYS A 105 -3.57 35.99 40.81
CA LYS A 105 -4.22 37.06 41.59
C LYS A 105 -3.39 38.35 41.54
N GLY A 106 -3.60 39.13 40.50
CA GLY A 106 -3.03 40.50 40.40
C GLY A 106 -3.01 41.14 39.01
N LEU A 107 -3.46 40.46 37.97
CA LEU A 107 -3.40 40.98 36.60
C LEU A 107 -4.72 41.65 36.20
N SER A 108 -4.63 42.83 35.58
CA SER A 108 -5.81 43.54 35.06
C SER A 108 -6.51 42.75 33.96
N ALA A 109 -7.83 42.93 33.83
CA ALA A 109 -8.67 42.24 32.84
C ALA A 109 -8.16 42.40 31.40
N THR A 110 -7.50 43.52 31.10
CA THR A 110 -6.83 43.79 29.82
C THR A 110 -5.63 42.88 29.57
N LYS A 111 -4.74 42.67 30.55
CA LYS A 111 -3.60 41.77 30.42
C LYS A 111 -4.01 40.30 30.35
N LEU A 112 -5.08 39.91 31.04
CA LEU A 112 -5.66 38.56 30.93
C LEU A 112 -6.26 38.29 29.55
N ASN A 113 -6.89 39.30 28.92
CA ASN A 113 -7.37 39.19 27.54
C ASN A 113 -6.23 39.19 26.51
N GLU A 114 -5.15 39.92 26.75
CA GLU A 114 -3.95 39.87 25.92
C GLU A 114 -3.22 38.53 26.06
N ILE A 115 -3.14 37.95 27.27
CA ILE A 115 -2.58 36.61 27.49
C ILE A 115 -3.48 35.54 26.86
N LYS A 116 -4.81 35.67 26.92
CA LYS A 116 -5.75 34.78 26.20
C LYS A 116 -5.61 34.91 24.68
N LYS A 117 -5.53 36.13 24.13
CA LYS A 117 -5.26 36.35 22.71
C LYS A 117 -3.88 35.84 22.30
N ALA A 118 -2.87 36.00 23.14
CA ALA A 118 -1.52 35.50 22.89
C ALA A 118 -1.47 33.96 22.98
N MET A 119 -2.22 33.34 23.90
CA MET A 119 -2.41 31.88 23.96
C MET A 119 -3.25 31.36 22.80
N GLU A 120 -4.24 32.10 22.29
CA GLU A 120 -4.98 31.76 21.08
C GLU A 120 -4.10 31.88 19.84
N VAL A 121 -3.26 32.93 19.74
CA VAL A 121 -2.27 33.12 18.67
C VAL A 121 -1.13 32.10 18.78
N PHE A 122 -0.72 31.69 19.98
CA PHE A 122 0.21 30.56 20.19
C PHE A 122 -0.47 29.21 19.87
N ASN A 123 -1.73 28.98 20.24
CA ASN A 123 -2.47 27.78 19.84
C ASN A 123 -2.66 27.72 18.33
N LEU A 124 -2.95 28.84 17.67
CA LEU A 124 -3.04 28.96 16.21
C LEU A 124 -1.67 28.81 15.52
N GLY A 125 -0.61 29.32 16.13
CA GLY A 125 0.77 29.26 15.60
C GLY A 125 1.47 27.91 15.82
N VAL A 126 1.10 27.17 16.87
CA VAL A 126 1.70 25.88 17.23
C VAL A 126 0.91 24.69 16.67
N MET A 127 -0.39 24.83 16.38
CA MET A 127 -1.20 23.76 15.77
C MET A 127 -1.11 23.63 14.23
N HIS A 128 -0.32 24.44 13.54
CA HIS A 128 -0.37 24.52 12.06
C HIS A 128 0.90 24.10 11.30
N GLN A 129 1.82 23.35 11.93
CA GLN A 129 3.06 22.92 11.26
C GLN A 129 3.00 21.53 10.58
N GLY A 130 1.88 20.80 10.69
CA GLY A 130 1.68 19.51 10.00
C GLY A 130 0.93 19.62 8.67
N PRO A 131 0.89 18.57 7.83
CA PRO A 131 -0.06 18.48 6.71
C PRO A 131 -1.51 18.62 7.20
N ALA A 132 -2.42 19.17 6.39
CA ALA A 132 -3.84 19.22 6.78
C ALA A 132 -4.43 17.81 6.78
N LYS A 133 -5.12 17.42 7.86
CA LYS A 133 -5.82 16.13 7.96
C LYS A 133 -7.32 16.27 7.70
N THR A 134 -7.86 17.48 7.81
CA THR A 134 -9.28 17.79 7.61
C THR A 134 -9.49 18.86 6.54
N HIS A 135 -10.70 18.89 5.97
CA HIS A 135 -11.08 19.92 4.99
C HIS A 135 -11.07 21.33 5.60
N GLU A 136 -11.45 21.48 6.87
CA GLU A 136 -11.42 22.76 7.58
C GLU A 136 -9.99 23.29 7.76
N GLU A 137 -9.04 22.42 8.13
CA GLU A 137 -7.63 22.78 8.20
C GLU A 137 -7.05 23.15 6.83
N ALA A 138 -7.42 22.39 5.79
CA ALA A 138 -6.97 22.66 4.44
C ALA A 138 -7.50 24.02 3.92
N ALA A 139 -8.77 24.35 4.18
CA ALA A 139 -9.35 25.62 3.77
C ALA A 139 -8.67 26.84 4.40
N ARG A 140 -8.03 26.68 5.56
CA ARG A 140 -7.26 27.74 6.25
C ARG A 140 -5.80 27.81 5.82
N LYS A 141 -5.31 26.85 5.04
CA LYS A 141 -3.90 26.81 4.58
C LYS A 141 -3.76 27.38 3.18
N HIS A 142 -2.64 28.09 2.98
CA HIS A 142 -2.23 28.58 1.68
C HIS A 142 -1.31 27.56 1.00
N PHE A 143 -1.64 27.12 -0.21
CA PHE A 143 -0.93 26.04 -0.91
C PHE A 143 -0.12 26.57 -2.11
N GLU A 144 0.96 27.31 -1.83
CA GLU A 144 1.78 28.00 -2.85
C GLU A 144 2.16 27.12 -4.06
N PHE A 145 2.48 25.84 -3.84
CA PHE A 145 2.81 24.92 -4.93
C PHE A 145 1.56 24.56 -5.75
N TRP A 146 0.51 24.07 -5.08
CA TRP A 146 -0.70 23.56 -5.73
C TRP A 146 -1.49 24.66 -6.43
N ASP A 147 -1.39 25.91 -5.97
CA ASP A 147 -1.99 27.07 -6.63
C ASP A 147 -1.43 27.33 -8.05
N THR A 148 -0.26 26.76 -8.36
CA THR A 148 0.39 26.83 -9.69
C THR A 148 0.19 25.57 -10.53
N GLN A 149 -0.50 24.56 -10.01
CA GLN A 149 -0.70 23.28 -10.70
C GLN A 149 -2.09 23.23 -11.35
N PRO A 150 -2.27 22.42 -12.42
CA PRO A 150 -3.57 22.22 -13.05
C PRO A 150 -4.43 21.28 -12.21
N VAL A 151 -4.89 21.76 -11.05
CA VAL A 151 -5.81 21.07 -10.15
C VAL A 151 -6.92 22.03 -9.71
N PRO A 152 -8.15 21.56 -9.43
CA PRO A 152 -9.18 22.43 -8.89
C PRO A 152 -8.78 22.95 -7.50
N LYS A 153 -9.05 24.23 -7.23
CA LYS A 153 -8.79 24.83 -5.92
C LYS A 153 -9.93 24.54 -4.95
N ILE A 154 -9.69 24.67 -3.65
CA ILE A 154 -10.67 24.33 -2.61
C ILE A 154 -12.00 25.08 -2.80
N GLY A 155 -11.92 26.37 -3.17
CA GLY A 155 -13.08 27.24 -3.40
C GLY A 155 -13.68 27.18 -4.80
N ASP A 156 -13.14 26.39 -5.73
CA ASP A 156 -13.68 26.34 -7.08
C ASP A 156 -15.04 25.64 -7.11
N GLU A 157 -16.01 26.31 -7.74
CA GLU A 157 -17.30 25.74 -8.09
C GLU A 157 -17.16 24.96 -9.40
N ILE A 158 -17.34 23.64 -9.32
CA ILE A 158 -17.24 22.76 -10.47
C ILE A 158 -18.64 22.65 -11.09
N SER A 159 -18.74 22.94 -12.40
CA SER A 159 -20.00 22.81 -13.15
C SER A 159 -20.52 21.37 -13.08
N PRO A 160 -21.85 21.14 -12.94
CA PRO A 160 -22.44 19.80 -12.85
C PRO A 160 -22.03 18.85 -13.99
N ASN A 161 -21.76 19.39 -15.18
CA ASN A 161 -21.38 18.62 -16.37
C ASN A 161 -19.86 18.57 -16.62
N ALA A 162 -19.04 19.09 -15.70
CA ALA A 162 -17.60 19.09 -15.86
C ALA A 162 -17.06 17.65 -15.80
N ASN A 163 -16.38 17.22 -16.86
CA ASN A 163 -15.62 15.98 -16.92
C ASN A 163 -14.56 16.10 -18.02
N GLU A 164 -13.57 16.96 -17.81
CA GLU A 164 -12.65 17.42 -18.86
C GLU A 164 -11.27 17.79 -18.31
N PRO A 165 -10.24 17.89 -19.17
CA PRO A 165 -8.93 18.43 -18.80
C PRO A 165 -9.00 19.88 -18.29
N ILE A 166 -8.06 20.25 -17.43
CA ILE A 166 -7.93 21.65 -16.96
C ILE A 166 -7.11 22.46 -17.98
N GLU A 167 -5.94 21.94 -18.33
CA GLU A 167 -5.09 22.41 -19.42
C GLU A 167 -5.20 21.47 -20.62
N PRO A 168 -5.17 22.00 -21.86
CA PRO A 168 -5.11 21.18 -23.05
C PRO A 168 -3.77 20.43 -23.15
N ASP A 169 -3.80 19.29 -23.82
CA ASP A 169 -2.62 18.48 -24.09
C ASP A 169 -1.64 19.28 -24.96
N LYS A 170 -0.37 19.31 -24.57
CA LYS A 170 0.69 20.06 -25.27
C LYS A 170 1.44 19.13 -26.22
N PRO A 171 1.82 19.56 -27.43
CA PRO A 171 2.65 18.74 -28.30
C PRO A 171 4.00 18.45 -27.63
N VAL A 172 4.59 17.28 -27.92
CA VAL A 172 5.82 16.82 -27.27
C VAL A 172 6.99 17.80 -27.45
N ASP A 173 7.01 18.55 -28.55
CA ASP A 173 8.04 19.55 -28.85
C ASP A 173 8.00 20.77 -27.93
N GLU A 174 6.84 21.11 -27.36
CA GLU A 174 6.70 22.18 -26.36
C GLU A 174 7.15 21.72 -24.96
N ILE A 175 7.33 20.42 -24.77
CA ILE A 175 7.74 19.85 -23.49
C ILE A 175 9.26 19.88 -23.40
N ARG A 176 9.76 20.48 -22.32
CA ARG A 176 11.19 20.56 -22.01
C ARG A 176 11.86 19.18 -22.10
N LYS A 177 12.83 19.04 -23.01
CA LYS A 177 13.61 17.81 -23.21
C LYS A 177 14.53 17.50 -22.02
N GLU A 178 15.22 18.52 -21.53
CA GLU A 178 16.14 18.41 -20.40
C GLU A 178 15.41 18.34 -19.05
N PRO A 179 15.95 17.59 -18.07
CA PRO A 179 15.43 17.58 -16.71
C PRO A 179 15.40 18.97 -16.07
N LEU A 180 14.58 19.13 -15.04
CA LEU A 180 14.58 20.35 -14.23
C LEU A 180 15.91 20.51 -13.48
N SER A 181 16.34 21.75 -13.29
CA SER A 181 17.59 22.04 -12.57
C SER A 181 17.43 21.74 -11.08
N LEU A 182 18.37 20.98 -10.52
CA LEU A 182 18.47 20.73 -9.08
C LEU A 182 19.51 21.66 -8.44
N PRO A 183 19.36 21.96 -7.13
CA PRO A 183 20.39 22.68 -6.38
C PRO A 183 21.74 21.94 -6.42
N GLN A 184 22.83 22.70 -6.30
CA GLN A 184 24.18 22.15 -6.30
C GLN A 184 24.34 21.04 -5.25
N GLY A 185 24.92 19.90 -5.64
CA GLY A 185 25.11 18.74 -4.77
C GLY A 185 24.00 17.69 -4.84
N PHE A 186 22.94 17.92 -5.61
CA PHE A 186 21.93 16.92 -5.95
C PHE A 186 21.96 16.59 -7.45
N GLN A 187 21.59 15.35 -7.78
CA GLN A 187 21.44 14.89 -9.15
C GLN A 187 20.17 14.03 -9.29
N TRP A 188 19.57 14.08 -10.47
CA TRP A 188 18.50 13.16 -10.82
C TRP A 188 19.08 11.75 -10.98
N ASP A 189 18.25 10.78 -10.63
CA ASP A 189 18.50 9.38 -10.92
C ASP A 189 17.23 8.74 -11.50
N THR A 190 17.43 7.73 -12.33
CA THR A 190 16.34 6.90 -12.85
C THR A 190 16.62 5.48 -12.40
N LEU A 191 15.90 5.07 -11.36
CA LEU A 191 16.20 3.85 -10.64
C LEU A 191 15.97 2.63 -11.55
N ASP A 192 16.93 1.72 -11.53
CA ASP A 192 16.79 0.40 -12.13
C ASP A 192 16.41 -0.59 -11.04
N ILE A 193 15.11 -0.79 -10.83
CA ILE A 193 14.63 -1.67 -9.75
C ILE A 193 14.82 -3.16 -10.06
N ASP A 194 15.30 -3.50 -11.26
CA ASP A 194 15.76 -4.85 -11.57
C ASP A 194 17.10 -5.16 -10.90
N ASP A 195 17.93 -4.14 -10.65
CA ASP A 195 19.14 -4.25 -9.85
C ASP A 195 18.77 -4.43 -8.35
N PRO A 196 19.14 -5.57 -7.74
CA PRO A 196 18.86 -5.82 -6.32
C PRO A 196 19.44 -4.77 -5.38
N MET A 197 20.57 -4.15 -5.72
CA MET A 197 21.17 -3.10 -4.88
C MET A 197 20.31 -1.84 -4.87
N ILE A 198 19.88 -1.38 -6.05
CA ILE A 198 19.03 -0.18 -6.18
C ILE A 198 17.65 -0.42 -5.57
N LEU A 199 17.09 -1.61 -5.75
CA LEU A 199 15.82 -1.99 -5.10
C LEU A 199 15.95 -1.98 -3.57
N ASN A 200 17.06 -2.47 -3.02
CA ASN A 200 17.30 -2.44 -1.58
C ASN A 200 17.50 -0.99 -1.05
N GLU A 201 18.11 -0.11 -1.83
CA GLU A 201 18.21 1.32 -1.49
C GLU A 201 16.83 1.98 -1.45
N LEU A 202 15.97 1.70 -2.44
CA LEU A 202 14.60 2.20 -2.48
C LEU A 202 13.80 1.68 -1.29
N TYR A 203 13.89 0.38 -1.01
CA TYR A 203 13.29 -0.25 0.16
C TYR A 203 13.73 0.45 1.45
N THR A 204 15.02 0.69 1.62
CA THR A 204 15.59 1.36 2.80
C THR A 204 15.04 2.79 2.92
N LEU A 205 15.00 3.54 1.81
CA LEU A 205 14.44 4.89 1.81
C LEU A 205 12.98 4.89 2.29
N LEU A 206 12.15 4.00 1.74
CA LEU A 206 10.72 3.93 2.04
C LEU A 206 10.49 3.49 3.49
N ASN A 207 11.13 2.41 3.93
CA ASN A 207 11.00 1.88 5.28
C ASN A 207 11.43 2.92 6.34
N GLU A 208 12.46 3.72 6.07
CA GLU A 208 12.93 4.73 7.01
C GLU A 208 12.16 6.07 6.95
N ASN A 209 11.53 6.41 5.81
CA ASN A 209 11.09 7.78 5.52
C ASN A 209 9.71 7.94 4.85
N TYR A 210 8.94 6.89 4.56
CA TYR A 210 7.67 7.04 3.83
C TYR A 210 6.50 7.43 4.75
N VAL A 211 5.82 6.45 5.34
CA VAL A 211 4.63 6.66 6.19
C VAL A 211 4.91 6.07 7.56
N GLU A 212 4.74 6.91 8.58
CA GLU A 212 4.72 6.52 9.98
C GLU A 212 3.30 6.80 10.48
N ASP A 213 2.80 5.95 11.35
CA ASP A 213 1.63 6.29 12.17
C ASP A 213 1.96 7.50 13.06
N ASP A 214 0.94 8.21 13.52
CA ASP A 214 1.11 9.45 14.31
C ASP A 214 1.94 9.23 15.59
N ASP A 215 1.97 7.98 16.10
CA ASP A 215 2.70 7.56 17.28
C ASP A 215 4.09 6.93 16.98
N ASN A 216 4.50 6.83 15.71
CA ASN A 216 5.72 6.16 15.24
C ASN A 216 5.90 4.70 15.73
N MET A 217 4.81 3.98 16.01
CA MET A 217 4.85 2.58 16.43
C MET A 217 4.98 1.60 15.26
N PHE A 218 4.49 1.99 14.07
CA PHE A 218 4.43 1.14 12.88
C PHE A 218 5.00 1.84 11.65
N ARG A 219 5.78 1.09 10.87
CA ARG A 219 6.25 1.53 9.54
C ARG A 219 5.87 0.51 8.49
N PHE A 220 5.41 0.97 7.32
CA PHE A 220 5.17 0.06 6.21
C PHE A 220 6.46 -0.60 5.75
N ASP A 221 6.42 -1.92 5.68
CA ASP A 221 7.51 -2.77 5.26
C ASP A 221 7.20 -3.29 3.85
N TYR A 222 7.39 -2.44 2.85
CA TYR A 222 7.15 -2.83 1.46
C TYR A 222 8.24 -3.82 1.01
N SER A 223 7.91 -5.11 0.94
CA SER A 223 8.89 -6.11 0.52
C SER A 223 9.45 -5.80 -0.87
N PRO A 224 10.71 -6.17 -1.19
CA PRO A 224 11.27 -6.00 -2.53
C PRO A 224 10.39 -6.61 -3.64
N GLY A 225 9.76 -7.76 -3.36
CA GLY A 225 8.81 -8.39 -4.27
C GLY A 225 7.54 -7.56 -4.49
N PHE A 226 7.00 -6.95 -3.43
CA PHE A 226 5.87 -6.04 -3.52
C PHE A 226 6.22 -4.78 -4.32
N LEU A 227 7.40 -4.19 -4.08
CA LEU A 227 7.85 -3.01 -4.83
C LEU A 227 7.98 -3.30 -6.32
N LYS A 228 8.55 -4.46 -6.70
CA LYS A 228 8.58 -4.87 -8.12
C LYS A 228 7.18 -5.04 -8.70
N TRP A 229 6.29 -5.68 -7.95
CA TRP A 229 4.88 -5.87 -8.35
C TRP A 229 4.15 -4.53 -8.54
N ALA A 230 4.28 -3.59 -7.62
CA ALA A 230 3.60 -2.30 -7.72
C ALA A 230 4.22 -1.36 -8.79
N LEU A 231 5.55 -1.43 -9.00
CA LEU A 231 6.27 -0.48 -9.85
C LEU A 231 6.49 -0.93 -11.30
N GLN A 232 6.31 -2.21 -11.61
CA GLN A 232 6.55 -2.78 -12.95
C GLN A 232 5.32 -3.46 -13.58
N PRO A 233 4.11 -2.87 -13.56
CA PRO A 233 2.96 -3.44 -14.28
C PRO A 233 3.13 -3.33 -15.80
N PRO A 234 2.37 -4.09 -16.60
CA PRO A 234 2.44 -4.03 -18.06
C PRO A 234 2.44 -2.60 -18.60
N GLY A 235 3.36 -2.29 -19.51
CA GLY A 235 3.54 -0.95 -20.07
C GLY A 235 4.30 0.05 -19.19
N TRP A 236 4.83 -0.37 -18.03
CA TRP A 236 5.69 0.47 -17.20
C TRP A 236 6.90 1.00 -17.98
N LYS A 237 7.43 2.12 -17.50
CA LYS A 237 8.52 2.84 -18.14
C LYS A 237 9.56 3.19 -17.10
N ARG A 238 10.82 2.80 -17.33
CA ARG A 238 11.94 3.05 -16.40
C ARG A 238 12.09 4.52 -16.04
N GLN A 239 11.88 5.43 -16.99
CA GLN A 239 11.91 6.87 -16.76
C GLN A 239 10.91 7.36 -15.70
N TRP A 240 9.86 6.59 -15.40
CA TRP A 240 8.87 6.96 -14.39
C TRP A 240 9.29 6.59 -12.96
N HIS A 241 10.41 5.91 -12.76
CA HIS A 241 11.02 5.69 -11.44
C HIS A 241 12.01 6.82 -11.14
N CYS A 242 11.50 7.97 -10.71
CA CYS A 242 12.27 9.20 -10.57
C CYS A 242 12.87 9.32 -9.17
N GLY A 243 14.20 9.27 -9.08
CA GLY A 243 14.95 9.44 -7.83
C GLY A 243 15.78 10.72 -7.78
N VAL A 244 16.12 11.15 -6.57
CA VAL A 244 17.09 12.23 -6.30
C VAL A 244 18.20 11.68 -5.42
N ARG A 245 19.45 11.88 -5.85
CA ARG A 245 20.66 11.48 -5.10
C ARG A 245 21.50 12.69 -4.70
N VAL A 246 22.22 12.54 -3.60
CA VAL A 246 23.30 13.45 -3.22
C VAL A 246 24.55 13.08 -4.02
N VAL A 247 25.16 14.04 -4.71
CA VAL A 247 26.32 13.82 -5.60
C VAL A 247 27.52 13.24 -4.84
N LYS A 248 27.83 13.80 -3.65
CA LYS A 248 29.01 13.43 -2.86
C LYS A 248 28.93 12.02 -2.27
N SER A 249 27.78 11.65 -1.71
CA SER A 249 27.60 10.37 -1.01
C SER A 249 26.90 9.30 -1.84
N LYS A 250 26.37 9.67 -3.02
CA LYS A 250 25.50 8.84 -3.86
C LYS A 250 24.23 8.32 -3.17
N LYS A 251 23.93 8.78 -1.95
CA LYS A 251 22.75 8.38 -1.18
C LYS A 251 21.46 8.84 -1.87
N LEU A 252 20.50 7.93 -2.01
CA LEU A 252 19.14 8.22 -2.42
C LEU A 252 18.39 8.98 -1.32
N VAL A 253 17.80 10.13 -1.67
CA VAL A 253 17.16 11.04 -0.69
C VAL A 253 15.75 11.47 -1.08
N GLY A 254 15.28 11.10 -2.26
CA GLY A 254 13.91 11.29 -2.69
C GLY A 254 13.54 10.34 -3.81
N PHE A 255 12.28 9.96 -3.87
CA PHE A 255 11.72 9.06 -4.88
C PHE A 255 10.26 9.42 -5.16
N ILE A 256 9.84 9.25 -6.41
CA ILE A 256 8.45 9.27 -6.84
C ILE A 256 8.31 8.32 -8.02
N SER A 257 7.18 7.63 -8.10
CA SER A 257 6.91 6.69 -9.19
C SER A 257 5.62 7.04 -9.93
N ALA A 258 5.56 6.63 -11.20
CA ALA A 258 4.34 6.60 -11.98
C ALA A 258 4.20 5.25 -12.70
N VAL A 259 2.98 4.73 -12.78
CA VAL A 259 2.64 3.52 -13.54
C VAL A 259 1.49 3.79 -14.49
N PRO A 260 1.42 3.15 -15.66
CA PRO A 260 0.32 3.39 -16.59
C PRO A 260 -0.97 2.78 -16.05
N ALA A 261 -2.09 3.46 -16.26
CA ALA A 261 -3.40 2.93 -15.93
C ALA A 261 -4.45 3.42 -16.93
N HIS A 262 -5.39 2.54 -17.28
CA HIS A 262 -6.62 2.94 -17.96
C HIS A 262 -7.69 3.17 -16.92
N VAL A 263 -8.15 4.41 -16.77
CA VAL A 263 -9.14 4.78 -15.75
C VAL A 263 -10.36 5.38 -16.44
N ARG A 264 -11.54 4.96 -15.98
CA ARG A 264 -12.83 5.52 -16.37
C ARG A 264 -13.24 6.56 -15.34
N ILE A 265 -13.56 7.76 -15.82
CA ILE A 265 -14.02 8.89 -15.00
C ILE A 265 -15.37 9.34 -15.56
N TYR A 266 -16.46 9.14 -14.83
CA TYR A 266 -17.84 9.38 -15.26
C TYR A 266 -18.12 8.86 -16.69
N GLY A 267 -17.77 7.60 -16.95
CA GLY A 267 -17.97 6.95 -18.25
C GLY A 267 -16.85 7.18 -19.29
N LEU A 268 -16.04 8.23 -19.16
CA LEU A 268 -14.94 8.50 -20.08
C LEU A 268 -13.70 7.67 -19.73
N LYS A 269 -13.30 6.77 -20.64
CA LYS A 269 -12.03 6.02 -20.51
C LYS A 269 -10.86 6.90 -20.92
N ARG A 270 -9.85 6.99 -20.05
CA ARG A 270 -8.62 7.75 -20.28
C ARG A 270 -7.41 6.89 -19.94
N LYS A 271 -6.37 7.00 -20.77
CA LYS A 271 -5.04 6.51 -20.43
C LYS A 271 -4.37 7.59 -19.60
N ILE A 272 -4.13 7.28 -18.33
CA ILE A 272 -3.50 8.18 -17.36
C ILE A 272 -2.33 7.47 -16.70
N VAL A 273 -1.62 8.16 -15.81
CA VAL A 273 -0.69 7.50 -14.90
C VAL A 273 -1.20 7.50 -13.47
N GLU A 274 -0.88 6.48 -12.73
CA GLU A 274 -1.08 6.43 -11.29
C GLU A 274 0.23 6.82 -10.59
N ILE A 275 0.18 7.81 -9.70
CA ILE A 275 1.35 8.28 -8.94
C ILE A 275 1.33 7.64 -7.56
N ASN A 276 2.44 7.00 -7.20
CA ASN A 276 2.62 6.37 -5.90
C ASN A 276 4.06 6.53 -5.38
N PHE A 277 4.29 6.19 -4.11
CA PHE A 277 5.60 6.14 -3.45
C PHE A 277 6.38 7.47 -3.44
N LEU A 278 5.68 8.61 -3.39
CA LEU A 278 6.33 9.91 -3.16
C LEU A 278 6.98 9.94 -1.77
N CYS A 279 8.30 9.79 -1.72
CA CYS A 279 9.07 9.78 -0.48
C CYS A 279 10.18 10.81 -0.54
N VAL A 280 10.33 11.58 0.53
CA VAL A 280 11.47 12.48 0.75
C VAL A 280 12.06 12.17 2.10
N HIS A 281 13.38 11.99 2.12
CA HIS A 281 14.15 11.74 3.34
C HIS A 281 13.81 12.81 4.40
N LYS A 282 13.58 12.38 5.66
CA LYS A 282 13.05 13.25 6.74
C LYS A 282 13.74 14.61 6.86
N LYS A 283 15.08 14.59 6.83
CA LYS A 283 15.95 15.79 6.90
C LYS A 283 15.73 16.83 5.78
N LEU A 284 15.09 16.46 4.67
CA LEU A 284 14.88 17.32 3.50
C LEU A 284 13.41 17.71 3.28
N ARG A 285 12.47 17.25 4.12
CA ARG A 285 11.02 17.50 3.93
C ARG A 285 10.66 19.00 3.94
N SER A 286 11.34 19.81 4.76
CA SER A 286 11.15 21.27 4.83
C SER A 286 11.87 22.06 3.72
N LYS A 287 12.53 21.39 2.77
CA LYS A 287 13.34 22.02 1.71
C LYS A 287 12.65 22.03 0.34
N ARG A 288 11.33 21.86 0.28
CA ARG A 288 10.52 21.89 -0.95
C ARG A 288 10.98 20.90 -2.03
N VAL A 289 11.56 19.75 -1.65
CA VAL A 289 12.01 18.71 -2.59
C VAL A 289 10.83 18.01 -3.29
N ALA A 290 9.72 17.78 -2.58
CA ALA A 290 8.53 17.13 -3.14
C ALA A 290 7.93 17.87 -4.35
N PRO A 291 7.72 19.21 -4.31
CA PRO A 291 7.36 20.00 -5.50
C PRO A 291 8.26 19.79 -6.73
N VAL A 292 9.57 19.65 -6.52
CA VAL A 292 10.53 19.48 -7.61
C VAL A 292 10.43 18.06 -8.19
N LEU A 293 10.28 17.04 -7.35
CA LEU A 293 9.98 15.66 -7.76
C LEU A 293 8.69 15.58 -8.58
N ILE A 294 7.60 16.21 -8.10
CA ILE A 294 6.31 16.22 -8.79
C ILE A 294 6.46 16.86 -10.18
N ARG A 295 7.09 18.03 -10.28
CA ARG A 295 7.29 18.69 -11.58
C ARG A 295 8.14 17.86 -12.55
N GLU A 296 9.16 17.17 -12.06
CA GLU A 296 9.99 16.32 -12.92
C GLU A 296 9.24 15.07 -13.39
N ILE A 297 8.49 14.39 -12.51
CA ILE A 297 7.69 13.23 -12.95
C ILE A 297 6.60 13.66 -13.94
N THR A 298 5.93 14.81 -13.71
CA THR A 298 4.98 15.38 -14.66
C THR A 298 5.63 15.63 -16.03
N ARG A 299 6.85 16.20 -16.06
CA ARG A 299 7.59 16.39 -17.32
C ARG A 299 7.86 15.06 -18.02
N ARG A 300 8.34 14.04 -17.29
CA ARG A 300 8.65 12.72 -17.85
C ARG A 300 7.40 12.00 -18.37
N VAL A 301 6.26 12.16 -17.72
CA VAL A 301 4.97 11.59 -18.14
C VAL A 301 4.42 12.34 -19.36
N ASN A 302 4.43 13.67 -19.35
CA ASN A 302 3.98 14.48 -20.49
C ASN A 302 4.78 14.19 -21.76
N ARG A 303 6.09 13.90 -21.65
CA ARG A 303 6.93 13.51 -22.80
C ARG A 303 6.47 12.21 -23.49
N GLU A 304 5.69 11.38 -22.79
CA GLU A 304 5.08 10.16 -23.34
C GLU A 304 3.66 10.41 -23.88
N GLY A 305 3.21 11.67 -23.93
CA GLY A 305 1.89 12.06 -24.42
C GLY A 305 0.75 11.81 -23.43
N ILE A 306 1.05 11.63 -22.14
CA ILE A 306 0.04 11.48 -21.08
C ILE A 306 0.06 12.74 -20.22
N PHE A 307 -1.10 13.36 -19.98
CA PHE A 307 -1.18 14.65 -19.29
C PHE A 307 -2.00 14.64 -18.01
N GLN A 308 -2.61 13.50 -17.68
CA GLN A 308 -3.44 13.31 -16.50
C GLN A 308 -2.86 12.24 -15.60
N ALA A 309 -3.13 12.38 -14.31
CA ALA A 309 -2.73 11.38 -13.33
C ALA A 309 -3.78 11.20 -12.24
N VAL A 310 -3.76 10.04 -11.59
CA VAL A 310 -4.53 9.78 -10.37
C VAL A 310 -3.57 9.51 -9.23
N TYR A 311 -3.90 10.01 -8.04
CA TYR A 311 -3.10 9.79 -6.84
C TYR A 311 -3.99 9.85 -5.60
N THR A 312 -3.51 9.26 -4.51
CA THR A 312 -4.14 9.41 -3.20
C THR A 312 -3.18 9.97 -2.18
N ALA A 313 -3.74 10.53 -1.11
CA ALA A 313 -2.96 10.92 0.07
C ALA A 313 -3.80 10.76 1.34
N GLY A 314 -3.14 10.44 2.45
CA GLY A 314 -3.75 10.50 3.78
C GLY A 314 -3.96 11.94 4.30
N VAL A 315 -3.42 12.92 3.57
CA VAL A 315 -3.51 14.36 3.88
C VAL A 315 -4.43 15.03 2.87
N VAL A 316 -5.03 16.16 3.28
CA VAL A 316 -5.94 16.94 2.46
C VAL A 316 -5.17 18.00 1.66
N LEU A 317 -5.31 17.93 0.33
CA LEU A 317 -4.73 18.84 -0.66
C LEU A 317 -5.85 19.48 -1.50
N PRO A 318 -5.63 20.62 -2.18
CA PRO A 318 -6.60 21.17 -3.13
C PRO A 318 -6.71 20.31 -4.41
N LYS A 319 -7.88 19.87 -4.87
CA LYS A 319 -9.13 19.58 -4.15
C LYS A 319 -9.43 18.09 -4.35
N PRO A 320 -9.77 17.32 -3.30
CA PRO A 320 -10.05 15.90 -3.45
C PRO A 320 -11.33 15.71 -4.26
N ILE A 321 -11.34 14.69 -5.12
CA ILE A 321 -12.54 14.27 -5.85
C ILE A 321 -13.36 13.27 -5.04
N GLY A 322 -12.82 12.71 -3.96
CA GLY A 322 -13.55 11.86 -3.05
C GLY A 322 -12.68 11.42 -1.88
N THR A 323 -13.33 10.95 -0.82
CA THR A 323 -12.68 10.54 0.42
C THR A 323 -13.20 9.17 0.80
N CYS A 324 -12.31 8.23 1.08
CA CYS A 324 -12.67 6.92 1.65
C CYS A 324 -12.01 6.76 3.01
N ARG A 325 -12.65 6.04 3.93
CA ARG A 325 -12.15 5.80 5.27
C ARG A 325 -11.57 4.40 5.40
N TYR A 326 -10.47 4.28 6.14
CA TYR A 326 -9.92 2.97 6.50
C TYR A 326 -10.76 2.29 7.58
N TRP A 327 -10.84 0.98 7.46
CA TRP A 327 -11.49 0.08 8.39
C TRP A 327 -10.58 -1.12 8.66
N HIS A 328 -10.62 -1.62 9.89
CA HIS A 328 -9.72 -2.66 10.37
C HIS A 328 -10.48 -3.82 10.99
N ARG A 329 -10.20 -5.04 10.55
CA ARG A 329 -10.74 -6.27 11.12
C ARG A 329 -9.63 -7.07 11.79
N SER A 330 -9.73 -7.21 13.11
CA SER A 330 -8.73 -7.94 13.89
C SER A 330 -8.78 -9.46 13.66
N LEU A 331 -7.73 -10.03 13.09
CA LEU A 331 -7.60 -11.49 12.90
C LEU A 331 -6.84 -12.14 14.07
N ASN A 332 -5.88 -11.40 14.64
CA ASN A 332 -5.10 -11.79 15.81
C ASN A 332 -5.19 -10.73 16.94
N PRO A 333 -6.34 -10.64 17.66
CA PRO A 333 -6.57 -9.56 18.62
C PRO A 333 -5.53 -9.51 19.74
N ARG A 334 -5.02 -10.67 20.16
CA ARG A 334 -3.99 -10.74 21.20
C ARG A 334 -2.74 -9.99 20.78
N LYS A 335 -2.19 -10.31 19.61
CA LYS A 335 -1.00 -9.64 19.09
C LYS A 335 -1.25 -8.15 18.85
N LEU A 336 -2.39 -7.79 18.24
CA LEU A 336 -2.72 -6.38 17.95
C LEU A 336 -2.78 -5.52 19.23
N ILE A 337 -3.31 -6.07 20.33
CA ILE A 337 -3.36 -5.36 21.61
C ILE A 337 -1.97 -5.30 22.27
N GLU A 338 -1.19 -6.39 22.22
CA GLU A 338 0.17 -6.43 22.78
C GLU A 338 1.08 -5.38 22.11
N VAL A 339 0.97 -5.21 20.78
CA VAL A 339 1.75 -4.21 20.03
C VAL A 339 1.10 -2.82 20.01
N LYS A 340 0.00 -2.60 20.73
CA LYS A 340 -0.77 -1.34 20.78
C LYS A 340 -1.34 -0.87 19.42
N PHE A 341 -1.48 -1.76 18.45
CA PHE A 341 -2.22 -1.47 17.21
C PHE A 341 -3.73 -1.30 17.49
N SER A 342 -4.23 -1.95 18.54
CA SER A 342 -5.61 -1.80 18.98
C SER A 342 -5.69 -1.75 20.49
N HIS A 343 -6.75 -1.14 21.02
CA HIS A 343 -6.99 -1.04 22.45
C HIS A 343 -8.22 -1.86 22.87
N LEU A 344 -8.19 -2.37 24.11
CA LEU A 344 -9.39 -2.93 24.74
C LEU A 344 -10.36 -1.78 25.02
N SER A 345 -11.58 -1.88 24.51
CA SER A 345 -12.62 -0.91 24.84
C SER A 345 -13.07 -1.05 26.30
N ARG A 346 -13.72 0.01 26.83
CA ARG A 346 -14.27 0.02 28.19
C ARG A 346 -15.20 -1.19 28.36
N ASN A 347 -14.99 -1.98 29.41
CA ASN A 347 -15.74 -3.21 29.74
C ASN A 347 -15.47 -4.44 28.85
N MET A 348 -14.42 -4.44 28.03
CA MET A 348 -13.96 -5.62 27.29
C MET A 348 -12.75 -6.26 27.97
N THR A 349 -12.77 -7.59 28.11
CA THR A 349 -11.60 -8.39 28.50
C THR A 349 -10.91 -8.97 27.27
N MET A 350 -9.66 -9.40 27.41
CA MET A 350 -8.93 -10.09 26.34
C MET A 350 -9.71 -11.32 25.84
N GLN A 351 -10.23 -12.15 26.75
CA GLN A 351 -11.01 -13.34 26.40
C GLN A 351 -12.30 -12.99 25.62
N ARG A 352 -13.01 -11.93 26.05
CA ARG A 352 -14.23 -11.48 25.36
C ARG A 352 -13.91 -10.95 23.95
N THR A 353 -12.78 -10.26 23.79
CA THR A 353 -12.30 -9.74 22.51
C THR A 353 -11.91 -10.88 21.56
N LEU A 354 -11.18 -11.88 22.06
CA LEU A 354 -10.86 -13.09 21.30
C LEU A 354 -12.11 -13.83 20.85
N LYS A 355 -13.11 -13.97 21.73
CA LYS A 355 -14.40 -14.60 21.38
C LYS A 355 -15.19 -13.78 20.36
N LEU A 356 -15.19 -12.44 20.49
CA LEU A 356 -15.88 -11.54 19.56
C LEU A 356 -15.34 -11.67 18.14
N TYR A 357 -14.02 -11.74 17.99
CA TYR A 357 -13.37 -11.74 16.68
C TYR A 357 -13.04 -13.14 16.14
N LYS A 358 -13.36 -14.20 16.88
CA LYS A 358 -13.16 -15.59 16.45
C LYS A 358 -13.84 -15.84 15.10
N LEU A 359 -13.04 -16.33 14.15
CA LEU A 359 -13.49 -16.84 12.86
C LEU A 359 -13.49 -18.38 12.86
N PRO A 360 -14.35 -19.02 12.03
CA PRO A 360 -14.28 -20.45 11.73
C PRO A 360 -12.89 -20.87 11.20
N GLU A 361 -12.67 -22.19 11.13
CA GLU A 361 -11.44 -22.77 10.58
C GLU A 361 -11.52 -23.00 9.07
N ASN A 362 -12.70 -23.37 8.58
CA ASN A 362 -12.95 -23.66 7.17
C ASN A 362 -13.91 -22.63 6.57
N THR A 363 -13.70 -22.33 5.29
CA THR A 363 -14.62 -21.54 4.46
C THR A 363 -15.97 -22.24 4.32
N LYS A 364 -17.03 -21.45 4.07
CA LYS A 364 -18.40 -21.95 3.96
C LYS A 364 -18.86 -22.10 2.52
N THR A 365 -18.40 -21.23 1.63
CA THR A 365 -18.88 -21.17 0.24
C THR A 365 -18.34 -22.35 -0.55
N HIS A 366 -19.24 -23.19 -1.07
CA HIS A 366 -18.85 -24.32 -1.90
C HIS A 366 -18.21 -23.85 -3.21
N GLY A 367 -17.08 -24.43 -3.58
CA GLY A 367 -16.33 -24.05 -4.79
C GLY A 367 -15.40 -22.84 -4.60
N PHE A 368 -15.33 -22.27 -3.39
CA PHE A 368 -14.34 -21.26 -3.04
C PHE A 368 -12.92 -21.85 -3.06
N ARG A 369 -12.06 -21.33 -3.93
CA ARG A 369 -10.68 -21.80 -4.10
C ARG A 369 -9.75 -20.70 -4.62
N PRO A 370 -8.42 -20.85 -4.50
CA PRO A 370 -7.46 -19.95 -5.13
C PRO A 370 -7.70 -19.85 -6.65
N MET A 371 -7.53 -18.64 -7.18
CA MET A 371 -7.60 -18.36 -8.62
C MET A 371 -6.43 -19.00 -9.35
N LYS A 372 -6.71 -19.59 -10.52
CA LYS A 372 -5.71 -20.19 -11.41
C LYS A 372 -5.70 -19.46 -12.75
N GLU A 373 -4.66 -19.72 -13.54
CA GLU A 373 -4.49 -19.09 -14.86
C GLU A 373 -5.67 -19.33 -15.81
N LYS A 374 -6.26 -20.53 -15.79
CA LYS A 374 -7.46 -20.85 -16.59
C LYS A 374 -8.68 -19.99 -16.26
N ASP A 375 -8.73 -19.37 -15.08
CA ASP A 375 -9.89 -18.60 -14.60
C ASP A 375 -9.83 -17.14 -15.06
N ILE A 376 -8.67 -16.67 -15.54
CA ILE A 376 -8.38 -15.25 -15.85
C ILE A 376 -9.48 -14.63 -16.73
N LYS A 377 -9.85 -15.29 -17.83
CA LYS A 377 -10.83 -14.74 -18.78
C LYS A 377 -12.21 -14.56 -18.16
N GLN A 378 -12.65 -15.51 -17.32
CA GLN A 378 -13.95 -15.42 -16.66
C GLN A 378 -13.92 -14.37 -15.54
N ALA A 379 -12.86 -14.35 -14.73
CA ALA A 379 -12.71 -13.38 -13.65
C ALA A 379 -12.55 -11.94 -14.17
N LEU A 380 -11.81 -11.73 -15.26
CA LEU A 380 -11.69 -10.44 -15.95
C LEU A 380 -13.06 -9.94 -16.42
N LYS A 381 -13.89 -10.81 -17.00
CA LYS A 381 -15.24 -10.44 -17.40
C LYS A 381 -16.09 -10.01 -16.20
N LEU A 382 -16.03 -10.76 -15.10
CA LEU A 382 -16.76 -10.43 -13.87
C LEU A 382 -16.36 -9.08 -13.30
N ILE A 383 -15.05 -8.83 -13.13
CA ILE A 383 -14.57 -7.57 -12.56
C ILE A 383 -14.86 -6.40 -13.50
N SER A 384 -14.73 -6.58 -14.81
CA SER A 384 -14.99 -5.52 -15.79
C SER A 384 -16.45 -5.08 -15.74
N GLU A 385 -17.38 -6.05 -15.70
CA GLU A 385 -18.82 -5.76 -15.57
C GLU A 385 -19.18 -5.10 -14.23
N TYR A 386 -18.56 -5.57 -13.14
CA TYR A 386 -18.77 -4.98 -11.82
C TYR A 386 -18.26 -3.53 -11.75
N LEU A 387 -17.04 -3.30 -12.26
CA LEU A 387 -16.41 -1.98 -12.19
C LEU A 387 -17.19 -0.94 -12.97
N LEU A 388 -17.96 -1.29 -14.00
CA LEU A 388 -18.83 -0.38 -14.77
C LEU A 388 -19.84 0.40 -13.92
N LYS A 389 -20.17 -0.07 -12.71
CA LYS A 389 -21.10 0.59 -11.78
C LYS A 389 -20.54 1.87 -11.16
N PHE A 390 -19.22 2.04 -11.16
CA PHE A 390 -18.54 3.12 -10.45
C PHE A 390 -18.13 4.25 -11.40
N ASP A 391 -18.10 5.47 -10.87
CA ASP A 391 -17.76 6.68 -11.62
C ASP A 391 -16.24 6.84 -11.79
N LEU A 392 -15.44 6.41 -10.79
CA LEU A 392 -13.98 6.31 -10.90
C LEU A 392 -13.56 4.85 -10.76
N ALA A 393 -13.10 4.22 -11.84
CA ALA A 393 -12.65 2.83 -11.78
C ALA A 393 -11.60 2.52 -12.85
N PRO A 394 -10.67 1.59 -12.59
CA PRO A 394 -9.75 1.12 -13.62
C PRO A 394 -10.49 0.25 -14.65
N SER A 395 -9.86 0.12 -15.82
CA SER A 395 -10.22 -0.82 -16.87
C SER A 395 -8.98 -1.68 -17.09
N PHE A 396 -9.12 -3.00 -16.94
CA PHE A 396 -8.02 -3.94 -17.12
C PHE A 396 -8.15 -4.64 -18.48
N ASP A 397 -7.03 -4.86 -19.15
CA ASP A 397 -6.91 -5.91 -20.16
C ASP A 397 -6.51 -7.26 -19.54
N GLU A 398 -6.34 -8.30 -20.38
CA GLU A 398 -5.98 -9.64 -19.92
C GLU A 398 -4.57 -9.71 -19.32
N GLU A 399 -3.63 -8.93 -19.84
CA GLU A 399 -2.24 -8.89 -19.36
C GLU A 399 -2.15 -8.16 -18.01
N GLU A 400 -2.78 -6.98 -17.92
CA GLU A 400 -2.91 -6.20 -16.69
C GLU A 400 -3.63 -7.01 -15.61
N PHE A 401 -4.76 -7.64 -15.92
CA PHE A 401 -5.50 -8.45 -14.94
C PHE A 401 -4.69 -9.64 -14.46
N ARG A 402 -4.03 -10.37 -15.37
CA ARG A 402 -3.13 -11.47 -15.01
C ARG A 402 -2.04 -10.97 -14.05
N TYR A 403 -1.43 -9.83 -14.37
CA TYR A 403 -0.33 -9.29 -13.59
C TYR A 403 -0.78 -8.92 -12.16
N TRP A 404 -1.89 -8.19 -12.03
CA TRP A 404 -2.38 -7.68 -10.76
C TRP A 404 -3.03 -8.74 -9.89
N PHE A 405 -3.72 -9.72 -10.46
CA PHE A 405 -4.59 -10.61 -9.69
C PHE A 405 -4.12 -12.06 -9.59
N LEU A 406 -3.23 -12.54 -10.45
CA LEU A 406 -2.74 -13.92 -10.34
C LEU A 406 -2.01 -14.09 -8.98
N PRO A 407 -2.39 -15.08 -8.13
CA PRO A 407 -1.83 -15.19 -6.78
C PRO A 407 -0.30 -15.30 -6.78
N ARG A 408 0.34 -14.47 -5.96
CA ARG A 408 1.79 -14.48 -5.72
C ARG A 408 2.02 -14.53 -4.21
N PRO A 409 2.75 -15.54 -3.68
CA PRO A 409 3.00 -15.67 -2.25
C PRO A 409 3.51 -14.36 -1.63
N ASP A 410 2.91 -13.99 -0.49
CA ASP A 410 3.24 -12.77 0.27
C ASP A 410 3.16 -11.44 -0.51
N ILE A 411 2.44 -11.40 -1.64
CA ILE A 411 2.17 -10.19 -2.42
C ILE A 411 0.67 -10.01 -2.64
N ILE A 412 0.03 -10.93 -3.39
CA ILE A 412 -1.39 -10.85 -3.74
C ILE A 412 -2.04 -12.23 -3.61
N ASN A 413 -3.20 -12.27 -2.98
CA ASN A 413 -4.01 -13.47 -2.83
C ASN A 413 -5.35 -13.22 -3.52
N SER A 414 -5.71 -14.11 -4.44
CA SER A 414 -6.97 -14.02 -5.19
C SER A 414 -7.68 -15.37 -5.20
N PHE A 415 -8.98 -15.32 -5.02
CA PHE A 415 -9.85 -16.48 -4.91
C PHE A 415 -11.08 -16.31 -5.80
N VAL A 416 -11.64 -17.43 -6.20
CA VAL A 416 -12.82 -17.52 -7.05
C VAL A 416 -13.81 -18.53 -6.47
N VAL A 417 -15.08 -18.36 -6.80
CA VAL A 417 -16.12 -19.37 -6.54
C VAL A 417 -16.51 -20.01 -7.86
N GLU A 418 -16.21 -21.31 -8.01
CA GLU A 418 -16.53 -22.09 -9.20
C GLU A 418 -17.79 -22.94 -8.97
N VAL A 419 -18.81 -22.72 -9.81
CA VAL A 419 -20.05 -23.50 -9.84
C VAL A 419 -20.22 -24.07 -11.24
N ASN A 420 -20.21 -25.40 -11.38
CA ASN A 420 -20.36 -26.11 -12.66
C ASN A 420 -19.39 -25.62 -13.76
N GLY A 421 -18.13 -25.36 -13.41
CA GLY A 421 -17.11 -24.88 -14.36
C GLY A 421 -17.19 -23.38 -14.69
N THR A 422 -18.16 -22.66 -14.12
CA THR A 422 -18.32 -21.21 -14.31
C THR A 422 -17.87 -20.47 -13.05
N ILE A 423 -17.06 -19.43 -13.23
CA ILE A 423 -16.68 -18.54 -12.14
C ILE A 423 -17.82 -17.56 -11.90
N THR A 424 -18.29 -17.51 -10.66
CA THR A 424 -19.45 -16.70 -10.25
C THR A 424 -19.05 -15.51 -9.39
N ASP A 425 -18.09 -15.70 -8.50
CA ASP A 425 -17.60 -14.68 -7.57
C ASP A 425 -16.06 -14.60 -7.62
N PHE A 426 -15.51 -13.45 -7.24
CA PHE A 426 -14.09 -13.15 -7.22
C PHE A 426 -13.74 -12.30 -5.99
N VAL A 427 -12.67 -12.62 -5.28
CA VAL A 427 -12.18 -11.81 -4.15
C VAL A 427 -10.66 -11.77 -4.13
N SER A 428 -10.08 -10.63 -3.79
CA SER A 428 -8.63 -10.44 -3.74
C SER A 428 -8.21 -9.52 -2.60
N PHE A 429 -7.02 -9.78 -2.06
CA PHE A 429 -6.35 -8.93 -1.08
C PHE A 429 -4.84 -9.05 -1.19
N TYR A 430 -4.13 -7.94 -1.01
CA TYR A 430 -2.67 -7.91 -1.05
C TYR A 430 -2.06 -7.88 0.35
N THR A 431 -0.82 -8.35 0.45
CA THR A 431 -0.02 -8.37 1.67
C THR A 431 0.74 -7.07 1.78
N LEU A 432 0.60 -6.38 2.92
CA LEU A 432 1.47 -5.26 3.25
C LEU A 432 1.89 -5.38 4.71
N PRO A 433 3.10 -5.92 4.98
CA PRO A 433 3.57 -6.03 6.34
C PRO A 433 3.95 -4.65 6.90
N SER A 434 4.02 -4.58 8.23
CA SER A 434 4.52 -3.40 8.93
C SER A 434 5.55 -3.83 9.97
N THR A 435 6.64 -3.07 10.09
CA THR A 435 7.62 -3.24 11.16
C THR A 435 7.05 -2.67 12.45
N VAL A 436 7.14 -3.44 13.54
CA VAL A 436 6.76 -2.99 14.88
C VAL A 436 7.99 -2.43 15.58
N MET A 437 7.94 -1.14 15.90
CA MET A 437 9.06 -0.44 16.52
C MET A 437 9.09 -0.67 18.04
N HIS A 438 10.27 -0.84 18.62
CA HIS A 438 10.51 -0.84 20.07
C HIS A 438 9.77 -1.91 20.90
N HIS A 439 9.29 -3.00 20.28
CA HIS A 439 8.62 -4.09 20.99
C HIS A 439 9.57 -5.30 21.19
N PRO A 440 9.65 -5.90 22.40
CA PRO A 440 10.67 -6.92 22.72
C PRO A 440 10.45 -8.27 22.03
N VAL A 441 9.20 -8.62 21.68
CA VAL A 441 8.83 -9.94 21.13
C VAL A 441 8.41 -9.84 19.66
N HIS A 442 7.34 -9.09 19.38
CA HIS A 442 6.83 -8.89 18.02
C HIS A 442 7.66 -7.88 17.24
N LYS A 443 8.27 -8.32 16.12
CA LYS A 443 9.06 -7.45 15.22
C LYS A 443 8.28 -6.95 14.01
N GLY A 444 7.19 -7.63 13.65
CA GLY A 444 6.40 -7.32 12.46
C GLY A 444 4.94 -7.67 12.63
N LEU A 445 4.11 -7.01 11.84
CA LEU A 445 2.67 -7.17 11.74
C LEU A 445 2.32 -7.53 10.30
N LYS A 446 1.66 -8.68 10.08
CA LYS A 446 1.25 -9.09 8.73
C LYS A 446 -0.18 -8.60 8.49
N ALA A 447 -0.35 -7.58 7.64
CA ALA A 447 -1.66 -7.02 7.32
C ALA A 447 -2.09 -7.38 5.90
N ALA A 448 -3.36 -7.76 5.75
CA ALA A 448 -4.03 -7.94 4.47
C ALA A 448 -4.77 -6.65 4.13
N TYR A 449 -4.77 -6.25 2.87
CA TYR A 449 -5.54 -5.10 2.38
C TYR A 449 -6.51 -5.58 1.30
N ALA A 450 -7.81 -5.36 1.52
CA ALA A 450 -8.85 -5.63 0.55
C ALA A 450 -8.52 -4.93 -0.78
N PHE A 451 -8.56 -5.68 -1.89
CA PHE A 451 -8.29 -5.14 -3.21
C PHE A 451 -9.60 -5.04 -4.02
N TYR A 452 -9.99 -6.09 -4.73
CA TYR A 452 -11.28 -6.14 -5.44
C TYR A 452 -12.09 -7.36 -5.05
N ASN A 453 -13.39 -7.15 -4.85
CA ASN A 453 -14.38 -8.17 -4.51
C ASN A 453 -15.65 -8.02 -5.36
N VAL A 454 -16.02 -9.10 -6.04
CA VAL A 454 -17.18 -9.20 -6.94
C VAL A 454 -18.02 -10.39 -6.50
N SER A 455 -19.28 -10.11 -6.17
CA SER A 455 -20.26 -11.09 -5.74
C SER A 455 -21.45 -11.09 -6.72
N LYS A 456 -21.75 -12.26 -7.30
CA LYS A 456 -22.94 -12.51 -8.13
C LYS A 456 -23.75 -13.71 -7.65
N GLY A 457 -23.07 -14.79 -7.24
CA GLY A 457 -23.72 -16.03 -6.80
C GLY A 457 -23.84 -16.12 -5.29
N THR A 458 -22.80 -15.69 -4.58
CA THR A 458 -22.70 -15.77 -3.12
C THR A 458 -22.95 -14.39 -2.50
N PRO A 459 -23.73 -14.24 -1.41
CA PRO A 459 -23.86 -12.96 -0.72
C PRO A 459 -22.49 -12.38 -0.34
N LEU A 460 -22.28 -11.08 -0.58
CA LEU A 460 -20.98 -10.44 -0.38
C LEU A 460 -20.42 -10.62 1.04
N ASN A 461 -21.29 -10.64 2.06
CA ASN A 461 -20.89 -10.88 3.45
C ASN A 461 -20.29 -12.28 3.66
N ASP A 462 -20.85 -13.30 3.02
CA ASP A 462 -20.34 -14.67 3.12
C ASP A 462 -19.02 -14.83 2.36
N LEU A 463 -18.93 -14.25 1.16
CA LEU A 463 -17.70 -14.22 0.36
C LEU A 463 -16.55 -13.55 1.12
N MET A 464 -16.80 -12.38 1.71
CA MET A 464 -15.79 -11.67 2.50
C MET A 464 -15.49 -12.38 3.82
N GLN A 465 -16.46 -13.06 4.43
CA GLN A 465 -16.19 -13.91 5.58
C GLN A 465 -15.20 -15.03 5.25
N ASP A 466 -15.33 -15.67 4.08
CA ASP A 466 -14.39 -16.69 3.62
C ASP A 466 -13.00 -16.12 3.33
N ALA A 467 -12.91 -14.92 2.75
CA ALA A 467 -11.64 -14.22 2.58
C ALA A 467 -10.93 -13.92 3.92
N LEU A 468 -11.70 -13.53 4.96
CA LEU A 468 -11.15 -13.34 6.31
C LEU A 468 -10.66 -14.64 6.95
N ILE A 469 -11.35 -15.76 6.69
CA ILE A 469 -10.95 -17.09 7.17
C ILE A 469 -9.61 -17.48 6.53
N GLU A 470 -9.49 -17.35 5.21
CA GLU A 470 -8.24 -17.62 4.49
C GLU A 470 -7.10 -16.72 4.98
N ALA A 471 -7.32 -15.42 5.10
CA ALA A 471 -6.32 -14.51 5.63
C ALA A 471 -5.87 -14.92 7.06
N LYS A 472 -6.80 -15.31 7.93
CA LYS A 472 -6.44 -15.82 9.27
C LYS A 472 -5.61 -17.12 9.18
N ASN A 473 -6.01 -18.05 8.31
CA ASN A 473 -5.30 -19.32 8.13
C ASN A 473 -3.90 -19.13 7.54
N MET A 474 -3.70 -18.09 6.72
CA MET A 474 -2.40 -17.65 6.19
C MET A 474 -1.56 -16.84 7.21
N GLY A 475 -2.02 -16.71 8.45
CA GLY A 475 -1.27 -16.08 9.53
C GLY A 475 -1.29 -14.54 9.52
N TYR A 476 -2.28 -13.92 8.89
CA TYR A 476 -2.46 -12.47 8.96
C TYR A 476 -3.00 -12.04 10.33
N ASP A 477 -2.55 -10.88 10.79
CA ASP A 477 -2.90 -10.32 12.09
C ASP A 477 -4.10 -9.37 12.02
N VAL A 478 -4.25 -8.67 10.89
CA VAL A 478 -5.32 -7.70 10.63
C VAL A 478 -5.69 -7.69 9.15
N PHE A 479 -6.97 -7.44 8.87
CA PHE A 479 -7.49 -7.25 7.53
C PHE A 479 -8.03 -5.82 7.39
N ASN A 480 -7.46 -5.05 6.48
CA ASN A 480 -7.77 -3.65 6.23
C ASN A 480 -8.65 -3.54 5.00
N ALA A 481 -9.60 -2.61 5.04
CA ALA A 481 -10.46 -2.29 3.91
C ALA A 481 -10.76 -0.79 3.88
N LEU A 482 -11.04 -0.26 2.69
CA LEU A 482 -11.64 1.05 2.53
C LEU A 482 -13.15 0.90 2.36
N ASP A 483 -13.92 1.92 2.74
CA ASP A 483 -15.38 1.97 2.56
C ASP A 483 -15.84 2.34 1.14
N LEU A 484 -14.94 2.21 0.16
CA LEU A 484 -15.21 2.37 -1.26
C LEU A 484 -15.98 1.18 -1.86
N MET A 485 -16.46 1.33 -3.09
CA MET A 485 -17.31 0.34 -3.77
C MET A 485 -18.52 -0.05 -2.89
N ASP A 486 -18.91 -1.33 -2.92
CA ASP A 486 -19.97 -1.90 -2.08
C ASP A 486 -19.46 -2.32 -0.68
N ASN A 487 -18.22 -1.97 -0.29
CA ASN A 487 -17.59 -2.57 0.89
C ASN A 487 -18.36 -2.28 2.19
N LYS A 488 -19.00 -1.11 2.29
CA LYS A 488 -19.79 -0.71 3.45
C LYS A 488 -20.85 -1.73 3.86
N SER A 489 -21.35 -2.55 2.93
CA SER A 489 -22.37 -3.57 3.23
C SER A 489 -21.86 -4.69 4.14
N PHE A 490 -20.55 -4.98 4.13
CA PHE A 490 -19.96 -6.07 4.92
C PHE A 490 -19.12 -5.61 6.10
N LEU A 491 -18.69 -4.34 6.15
CA LEU A 491 -17.76 -3.84 7.18
C LEU A 491 -18.31 -4.05 8.60
N GLU A 492 -19.45 -3.45 8.93
CA GLU A 492 -20.04 -3.59 10.27
C GLU A 492 -20.50 -5.03 10.56
N PRO A 493 -21.22 -5.73 9.66
CA PRO A 493 -21.63 -7.12 9.89
C PRO A 493 -20.46 -8.07 10.17
N LEU A 494 -19.34 -7.87 9.48
CA LEU A 494 -18.13 -8.67 9.67
C LEU A 494 -17.21 -8.11 10.75
N LYS A 495 -17.64 -7.11 11.54
CA LYS A 495 -16.94 -6.57 12.71
C LYS A 495 -15.64 -5.83 12.36
N PHE A 496 -15.59 -5.17 11.21
CA PHE A 496 -14.58 -4.17 10.96
C PHE A 496 -14.83 -2.96 11.89
N GLY A 497 -13.78 -2.45 12.50
CA GLY A 497 -13.79 -1.20 13.24
C GLY A 497 -13.37 -0.03 12.36
N ILE A 498 -13.94 1.15 12.60
CA ILE A 498 -13.57 2.38 11.92
C ILE A 498 -12.13 2.74 12.31
N GLY A 499 -11.27 2.93 11.31
CA GLY A 499 -9.93 3.50 11.46
C GLY A 499 -9.95 5.02 11.55
N ASP A 500 -8.85 5.57 12.04
CA ASP A 500 -8.60 7.02 12.13
C ASP A 500 -8.19 7.63 10.78
N GLY A 501 -7.56 6.85 9.91
CA GLY A 501 -7.10 7.28 8.59
C GLY A 501 -8.20 7.48 7.55
N ASN A 502 -8.16 8.61 6.85
CA ASN A 502 -8.88 8.84 5.60
C ASN A 502 -7.90 8.77 4.43
N LEU A 503 -8.36 8.25 3.30
CA LEU A 503 -7.66 8.28 2.03
C LEU A 503 -8.40 9.20 1.05
N GLN A 504 -7.71 10.26 0.63
CA GLN A 504 -8.24 11.26 -0.28
C GLN A 504 -7.83 10.91 -1.72
N TYR A 505 -8.76 10.96 -2.66
CA TYR A 505 -8.52 10.71 -4.08
C TYR A 505 -8.40 12.02 -4.85
N TYR A 506 -7.45 12.08 -5.77
CA TYR A 506 -7.17 13.27 -6.57
C TYR A 506 -6.92 12.91 -8.03
N LEU A 507 -7.27 13.85 -8.91
CA LEU A 507 -6.90 13.81 -10.31
C LEU A 507 -6.04 15.04 -10.64
N TYR A 508 -4.90 14.80 -11.29
CA TYR A 508 -4.05 15.85 -11.85
C TYR A 508 -4.51 16.19 -13.27
N ASN A 509 -4.62 17.48 -13.57
CA ASN A 509 -5.06 18.02 -14.87
C ASN A 509 -6.44 17.50 -15.33
N TRP A 510 -7.35 17.29 -14.39
CA TRP A 510 -8.72 16.90 -14.68
C TRP A 510 -9.68 17.55 -13.70
N ARG A 511 -10.81 18.06 -14.19
CA ARG A 511 -11.89 18.59 -13.37
C ARG A 511 -13.15 17.74 -13.53
N CYS A 512 -13.73 17.32 -12.42
CA CYS A 512 -14.98 16.58 -12.40
C CYS A 512 -15.74 16.79 -11.08
N GLN A 513 -17.01 16.38 -11.05
CA GLN A 513 -17.81 16.43 -9.82
C GLN A 513 -17.22 15.54 -8.72
N PRO A 514 -17.31 15.94 -7.44
CA PRO A 514 -16.96 15.09 -6.32
C PRO A 514 -17.78 13.79 -6.28
N MET A 515 -17.18 12.73 -5.79
CA MET A 515 -17.70 11.38 -5.73
C MET A 515 -17.84 10.93 -4.29
N GLN A 516 -18.92 10.22 -4.01
CA GLN A 516 -19.11 9.50 -2.75
C GLN A 516 -18.22 8.24 -2.74
N PRO A 517 -17.86 7.69 -1.55
CA PRO A 517 -17.04 6.48 -1.45
C PRO A 517 -17.57 5.32 -2.31
N ASN A 518 -18.89 5.12 -2.33
CA ASN A 518 -19.54 4.04 -3.10
C ASN A 518 -19.57 4.28 -4.62
N GLN A 519 -19.14 5.44 -5.10
CA GLN A 519 -18.93 5.74 -6.53
C GLN A 519 -17.47 5.53 -6.94
N ILE A 520 -16.58 5.25 -6.00
CA ILE A 520 -15.16 5.00 -6.23
C ILE A 520 -14.92 3.49 -6.27
N GLY A 521 -14.51 3.01 -7.44
CA GLY A 521 -14.07 1.65 -7.72
C GLY A 521 -12.58 1.56 -8.05
N LEU A 522 -11.79 2.57 -7.70
CA LEU A 522 -10.35 2.56 -7.87
C LEU A 522 -9.68 2.30 -6.52
N VAL A 523 -8.96 1.18 -6.42
CA VAL A 523 -7.93 0.97 -5.41
C VAL A 523 -6.58 1.23 -6.09
N LEU A 524 -5.76 2.11 -5.51
CA LEU A 524 -4.39 2.35 -6.03
C LEU A 524 -3.62 1.04 -6.00
N GLN A 525 -2.93 0.77 -7.10
CA GLN A 525 -2.28 -0.48 -7.47
C GLN A 525 -0.84 -0.54 -6.97
#